data_AF-A0A7M1Q267-F1
#
_entry.id   AF-A0A7M1Q267-F1
#
_cell.length_a   1.000
_cell.length_b   1.000
_cell.length_c   1.000
_cell.angle_alpha   90.00
_cell.angle_beta   90.00
_cell.angle_gamma   90.00
#
_symmetry.space_group_name_H-M   'P 1'
#
loop_
_entity.id
_entity.type
_entity.pdbx_description
1 polymer ?
#
loop_
_entity_poly.entity_id
_entity_poly.type
_entity_poly.pdbx_seq_one_letter_code
_entity_poly.pdbx_strand_id
1 'polypeptide(L)'
;MNKKIKFITSVLLLCIAMQGVVYALPSDNIVNLVKEKTTIEKKSIDLKTFIATYSIQDKFVTEINRLIEEGYQLCNIQIVYSFLNDKYGKMASLEQLLKSHKEESSWSKIFQEYTKNNPEFTPRTFDFKKLHQLMSSSLITTDDIMIADRISFVTEEDFFTILMRKVEGESFKTINEEYEILNSQETLLKIQITNEQIAYYIKKYSINQDQVIEAFVLANKFNVKPLEVIKMICNGDTHEKIYANILQKLYN
;
A
#
# COMPACT_ATOMS: atom_id res chain seq x y z
N MET A 1 -27.76 21.48 -19.36
CA MET A 1 -26.79 20.36 -19.38
C MET A 1 -25.43 20.89 -18.97
N ASN A 2 -25.07 20.80 -17.69
CA ASN A 2 -23.75 21.19 -17.18
C ASN A 2 -23.12 19.96 -16.54
N LYS A 3 -22.09 19.39 -17.19
CA LYS A 3 -21.32 18.27 -16.67
C LYS A 3 -20.41 18.78 -15.56
N LYS A 4 -20.75 18.48 -14.31
CA LYS A 4 -19.83 18.54 -13.17
C LYS A 4 -18.70 17.53 -13.40
N ILE A 5 -17.55 18.02 -13.83
CA ILE A 5 -16.28 17.29 -13.81
C ILE A 5 -15.92 17.15 -12.33
N LYS A 6 -16.03 15.93 -11.79
CA LYS A 6 -15.61 15.60 -10.44
C LYS A 6 -14.09 15.79 -10.36
N PHE A 7 -13.67 16.79 -9.61
CA PHE A 7 -12.31 16.97 -9.09
C PHE A 7 -11.98 15.74 -8.22
N ILE A 8 -11.31 14.75 -8.81
CA ILE A 8 -10.62 13.65 -8.09
C ILE A 8 -9.21 13.64 -8.67
N THR A 9 -8.37 14.54 -8.18
CA THR A 9 -6.91 14.59 -8.46
C THR A 9 -6.31 15.67 -7.59
N SER A 10 -6.35 15.45 -6.28
CA SER A 10 -5.57 16.23 -5.32
C SER A 10 -5.25 15.30 -4.17
N VAL A 11 -4.03 14.78 -4.18
CA VAL A 11 -3.17 14.52 -3.00
C VAL A 11 -1.85 13.82 -3.38
N LEU A 12 -1.67 13.29 -4.60
CA LEU A 12 -0.33 12.84 -5.05
C LEU A 12 0.57 13.94 -5.68
N LEU A 13 0.15 15.22 -5.65
CA LEU A 13 0.84 16.31 -6.35
C LEU A 13 1.40 17.41 -5.44
N LEU A 14 1.44 17.23 -4.11
CA LEU A 14 1.86 18.30 -3.18
C LEU A 14 3.31 18.19 -2.66
N CYS A 15 4.16 17.34 -3.25
CA CYS A 15 5.59 17.25 -2.88
C CYS A 15 6.59 17.61 -4.00
N ILE A 16 6.16 18.23 -5.11
CA ILE A 16 7.09 18.59 -6.22
C ILE A 16 7.30 20.11 -6.35
N ALA A 17 6.59 20.94 -5.59
CA ALA A 17 6.82 22.38 -5.60
C ALA A 17 7.70 22.79 -4.41
N MET A 18 9.01 22.54 -4.49
CA MET A 18 10.10 23.43 -4.06
C MET A 18 11.41 22.65 -3.90
N GLN A 19 12.48 23.16 -4.54
CA GLN A 19 13.85 22.62 -4.69
C GLN A 19 13.97 21.54 -5.80
N GLY A 20 14.71 21.69 -6.89
CA GLY A 20 15.61 22.71 -7.39
C GLY A 20 16.36 22.13 -8.61
N VAL A 21 16.46 22.93 -9.67
CA VAL A 21 17.52 22.97 -10.70
C VAL A 21 17.79 21.73 -11.59
N VAL A 22 17.66 22.03 -12.88
CA VAL A 22 18.03 21.31 -14.11
C VAL A 22 19.51 20.94 -14.15
N TYR A 23 19.80 19.69 -14.54
CA TYR A 23 21.03 19.37 -15.27
C TYR A 23 20.65 18.71 -16.60
N ALA A 24 20.99 19.37 -17.70
CA ALA A 24 20.92 18.82 -19.06
C ALA A 24 22.27 18.16 -19.39
N LEU A 25 22.26 16.87 -19.75
CA LEU A 25 23.34 16.16 -20.46
C LEU A 25 22.76 14.97 -21.27
N PRO A 26 23.46 14.47 -22.31
CA PRO A 26 22.90 14.13 -23.63
C PRO A 26 22.11 12.82 -23.74
N SER A 27 21.27 12.78 -24.77
CA SER A 27 20.26 11.80 -25.14
C SER A 27 20.76 10.44 -25.66
N ASP A 28 21.87 9.90 -25.16
CA ASP A 28 22.41 8.62 -25.62
C ASP A 28 22.78 7.69 -24.45
N ASN A 29 21.82 7.31 -23.61
CA ASN A 29 21.97 6.18 -22.68
C ASN A 29 20.66 5.64 -22.04
N ILE A 30 19.50 5.75 -22.70
CA ILE A 30 18.22 5.21 -22.15
C ILE A 30 18.15 3.66 -22.19
N VAL A 31 19.12 2.97 -22.80
CA VAL A 31 19.06 1.51 -23.01
C VAL A 31 19.68 0.68 -21.86
N ASN A 32 20.34 1.27 -20.86
CA ASN A 32 21.07 0.50 -19.84
C ASN A 32 20.50 0.46 -18.41
N LEU A 33 19.26 0.93 -18.16
CA LEU A 33 18.64 0.85 -16.82
C LEU A 33 17.76 -0.41 -16.58
N VAL A 34 17.87 -1.44 -17.42
CA VAL A 34 17.16 -2.73 -17.23
C VAL A 34 18.14 -3.90 -17.19
N LYS A 35 19.19 -3.79 -16.36
CA LYS A 35 20.04 -4.93 -16.01
C LYS A 35 20.26 -5.02 -14.51
N GLU A 36 19.19 -5.36 -13.79
CA GLU A 36 19.31 -6.25 -12.65
C GLU A 36 18.30 -7.39 -12.77
N LYS A 37 18.84 -8.61 -12.64
CA LYS A 37 18.11 -9.88 -12.62
C LYS A 37 17.50 -10.04 -11.24
N THR A 38 16.18 -10.06 -11.18
CA THR A 38 15.42 -10.82 -10.20
C THR A 38 14.16 -11.29 -10.91
N THR A 39 14.25 -12.50 -11.45
CA THR A 39 13.07 -13.36 -11.57
C THR A 39 12.58 -13.57 -10.14
N ILE A 40 11.28 -13.53 -9.86
CA ILE A 40 10.75 -13.91 -8.54
C ILE A 40 11.28 -15.32 -8.24
N GLU A 41 12.29 -15.42 -7.38
CA GLU A 41 12.74 -16.70 -6.86
C GLU A 41 11.61 -17.18 -5.95
N LYS A 42 11.03 -18.34 -6.29
CA LYS A 42 10.10 -19.06 -5.40
C LYS A 42 10.85 -19.34 -4.10
N LYS A 43 10.67 -18.49 -3.10
CA LYS A 43 11.19 -18.70 -1.76
C LYS A 43 9.98 -18.71 -0.85
N SER A 44 9.63 -19.88 -0.32
CA SER A 44 8.63 -19.95 0.75
C SER A 44 9.14 -19.10 1.90
N ILE A 45 8.51 -17.97 2.16
CA ILE A 45 8.88 -17.08 3.26
C ILE A 45 8.46 -17.80 4.54
N ASP A 46 9.43 -18.11 5.40
CA ASP A 46 9.11 -18.72 6.70
C ASP A 46 8.40 -17.70 7.63
N LEU A 47 7.75 -18.21 8.68
CA LEU A 47 6.99 -17.39 9.61
C LEU A 47 7.86 -16.33 10.30
N LYS A 48 9.12 -16.65 10.65
CA LYS A 48 10.03 -15.73 11.33
C LYS A 48 10.38 -14.54 10.44
N THR A 49 10.69 -14.80 9.18
CA THR A 49 10.98 -13.78 8.17
C THR A 49 9.74 -12.93 7.94
N PHE A 50 8.56 -13.54 7.85
CA PHE A 50 7.30 -12.83 7.69
C PHE A 50 7.00 -11.87 8.85
N ILE A 51 7.13 -12.36 10.10
CA ILE A 51 6.98 -11.54 11.32
C ILE A 51 7.93 -10.35 11.30
N ALA A 52 9.19 -10.57 10.93
CA ALA A 52 10.19 -9.51 10.85
C ALA A 52 9.89 -8.48 9.74
N THR A 53 9.53 -8.94 8.53
CA THR A 53 9.22 -8.08 7.39
C THR A 53 8.06 -7.13 7.69
N TYR A 54 7.00 -7.63 8.32
CA TYR A 54 5.84 -6.83 8.67
C TYR A 54 5.90 -6.26 10.07
N SER A 55 7.01 -6.44 10.80
CA SER A 55 7.15 -5.99 12.19
C SER A 55 5.94 -6.31 13.07
N ILE A 56 5.37 -7.51 12.89
CA ILE A 56 4.08 -7.93 13.46
C ILE A 56 4.11 -7.82 14.98
N GLN A 57 3.03 -7.30 15.56
CA GLN A 57 2.83 -7.17 17.01
C GLN A 57 2.69 -8.54 17.67
N ASP A 58 3.19 -8.70 18.90
CA ASP A 58 3.17 -9.99 19.63
C ASP A 58 1.75 -10.54 19.83
N LYS A 59 0.77 -9.64 20.06
CA LYS A 59 -0.66 -10.00 20.10
C LYS A 59 -1.10 -10.69 18.80
N PHE A 60 -0.70 -10.17 17.64
CA PHE A 60 -1.05 -10.74 16.35
C PHE A 60 -0.22 -11.98 15.98
N VAL A 61 1.03 -12.08 16.45
CA VAL A 61 1.83 -13.32 16.32
C VAL A 61 1.14 -14.49 17.02
N THR A 62 0.64 -14.25 18.23
CA THR A 62 -0.09 -15.27 19.02
C THR A 62 -1.31 -15.78 18.23
N GLU A 63 -2.04 -14.86 17.62
CA GLU A 63 -3.23 -15.19 16.85
C GLU A 63 -2.90 -15.87 15.50
N ILE A 64 -1.81 -15.48 14.83
CA ILE A 64 -1.30 -16.21 13.66
C ILE A 64 -0.93 -17.66 14.03
N ASN A 65 -0.26 -17.86 15.17
CA ASN A 65 0.08 -19.21 15.64
C ASN A 65 -1.17 -20.05 15.93
N ARG A 66 -2.20 -19.45 16.58
CA ARG A 66 -3.50 -20.10 16.77
C ARG A 66 -4.11 -20.56 15.44
N LEU A 67 -4.10 -19.70 14.41
CA LEU A 67 -4.62 -20.06 13.08
C LEU A 67 -3.83 -21.20 12.43
N ILE A 68 -2.51 -21.25 12.62
CA ILE A 68 -1.68 -22.37 12.12
C ILE A 68 -2.05 -23.68 12.83
N GLU A 69 -2.24 -23.64 14.16
CA GLU A 69 -2.65 -24.79 14.97
C GLU A 69 -4.05 -25.30 14.58
N GLU A 70 -4.95 -24.41 14.15
CA GLU A 70 -6.26 -24.73 13.59
C GLU A 70 -6.22 -25.24 12.14
N GLY A 71 -5.03 -25.41 11.57
CA GLY A 71 -4.81 -26.01 10.26
C GLY A 71 -4.94 -25.07 9.08
N TYR A 72 -4.93 -23.74 9.29
CA TYR A 72 -4.77 -22.81 8.17
C TYR A 72 -3.33 -22.85 7.65
N GLN A 73 -3.17 -22.93 6.33
CA GLN A 73 -1.86 -22.95 5.71
C GLN A 73 -1.16 -21.59 5.87
N LEU A 74 0.13 -21.62 6.23
CA LEU A 74 0.93 -20.41 6.43
C LEU A 74 0.92 -19.49 5.20
N CYS A 75 1.03 -20.03 3.98
CA CYS A 75 1.00 -19.21 2.76
C CYS A 75 -0.32 -18.43 2.62
N ASN A 76 -1.45 -19.02 2.98
CA ASN A 76 -2.75 -18.36 2.94
C ASN A 76 -2.84 -17.26 4.00
N ILE A 77 -2.32 -17.51 5.21
CA ILE A 77 -2.24 -16.49 6.27
C ILE A 77 -1.40 -15.30 5.79
N GLN A 78 -0.24 -15.56 5.18
CA GLN A 78 0.63 -14.53 4.65
C GLN A 78 -0.05 -13.71 3.54
N ILE A 79 -0.72 -14.37 2.59
CA ILE A 79 -1.48 -13.70 1.52
C ILE A 79 -2.52 -12.73 2.11
N VAL A 80 -3.36 -13.21 3.03
CA VAL A 80 -4.44 -12.39 3.59
C VAL A 80 -3.88 -11.27 4.47
N TYR A 81 -2.90 -11.57 5.31
CA TYR A 81 -2.28 -10.58 6.18
C TYR A 81 -1.60 -9.47 5.35
N SER A 82 -0.84 -9.82 4.31
CA SER A 82 -0.20 -8.83 3.42
C SER A 82 -1.21 -7.94 2.70
N PHE A 83 -2.38 -8.46 2.36
CA PHE A 83 -3.48 -7.67 1.80
C PHE A 83 -4.10 -6.74 2.83
N LEU A 84 -4.48 -7.25 3.99
CA LEU A 84 -5.11 -6.45 5.05
C LEU A 84 -4.14 -5.40 5.62
N ASN A 85 -2.86 -5.72 5.79
CA ASN A 85 -1.82 -4.78 6.23
C ASN A 85 -1.78 -3.53 5.33
N ASP A 86 -1.95 -3.68 4.02
CA ASP A 86 -1.98 -2.55 3.09
C ASP A 86 -3.29 -1.75 3.13
N LYS A 87 -4.41 -2.46 3.37
CA LYS A 87 -5.73 -1.85 3.49
C LYS A 87 -6.02 -1.28 4.88
N TYR A 88 -5.04 -1.29 5.80
CA TYR A 88 -5.25 -0.96 7.22
C TYR A 88 -6.40 -1.80 7.83
N GLY A 89 -6.54 -3.03 7.36
CA GLY A 89 -7.56 -3.98 7.79
C GLY A 89 -7.33 -4.47 9.21
N LYS A 90 -8.41 -4.91 9.85
CA LYS A 90 -8.41 -5.38 11.23
C LYS A 90 -8.04 -6.85 11.34
N MET A 91 -7.51 -7.25 12.50
CA MET A 91 -7.19 -8.65 12.79
C MET A 91 -8.40 -9.58 12.64
N ALA A 92 -9.59 -9.14 13.06
CA ALA A 92 -10.83 -9.90 12.91
C ALA A 92 -11.15 -10.27 11.44
N SER A 93 -10.73 -9.44 10.47
CA SER A 93 -10.91 -9.72 9.05
C SER A 93 -9.98 -10.83 8.55
N LEU A 94 -8.84 -11.08 9.21
CA LEU A 94 -7.88 -12.10 8.77
C LEU A 94 -8.54 -13.49 8.73
N GLU A 95 -9.14 -13.90 9.85
CA GLU A 95 -9.79 -15.21 9.95
C GLU A 95 -11.01 -15.30 9.03
N GLN A 96 -11.79 -14.22 8.91
CA GLN A 96 -12.96 -14.18 8.02
C GLN A 96 -12.58 -14.44 6.55
N LEU A 97 -11.51 -13.79 6.06
CA LEU A 97 -11.06 -13.99 4.68
C LEU A 97 -10.41 -15.37 4.48
N LEU A 98 -9.72 -15.91 5.50
CA LEU A 98 -9.19 -17.28 5.46
C LEU A 98 -10.30 -18.33 5.39
N LYS A 99 -11.39 -18.16 6.14
CA LYS A 99 -12.60 -19.01 6.07
C LYS A 99 -13.23 -18.95 4.68
N SER A 100 -13.36 -17.76 4.11
CA SER A 100 -13.92 -17.55 2.77
C SER A 100 -13.13 -18.27 1.68
N HIS A 101 -11.82 -18.48 1.86
CA HIS A 101 -11.00 -19.25 0.93
C HIS A 101 -11.21 -20.76 1.03
N LYS A 102 -11.54 -21.28 2.23
CA LYS A 102 -11.90 -22.70 2.40
C LYS A 102 -13.18 -23.07 1.63
N GLU A 103 -14.01 -22.10 1.31
CA GLU A 103 -15.24 -22.24 0.50
C GLU A 103 -14.98 -22.13 -1.03
N GLU A 104 -13.76 -22.42 -1.48
CA GLU A 104 -13.32 -22.48 -2.90
C GLU A 104 -13.32 -21.14 -3.67
N SER A 105 -13.38 -20.00 -2.99
CA SER A 105 -13.24 -18.69 -3.65
C SER A 105 -11.77 -18.35 -3.94
N SER A 106 -11.49 -17.86 -5.16
CA SER A 106 -10.15 -17.35 -5.49
C SER A 106 -9.83 -16.08 -4.70
N TRP A 107 -8.55 -15.85 -4.36
CA TRP A 107 -8.12 -14.68 -3.61
C TRP A 107 -8.55 -13.35 -4.25
N SER A 108 -8.53 -13.28 -5.58
CA SER A 108 -9.01 -12.10 -6.32
C SER A 108 -10.48 -11.77 -6.00
N LYS A 109 -11.37 -12.78 -5.93
CA LYS A 109 -12.78 -12.56 -5.57
C LYS A 109 -12.95 -12.15 -4.11
N ILE A 110 -12.20 -12.81 -3.21
CA ILE A 110 -12.22 -12.52 -1.78
C ILE A 110 -11.78 -11.07 -1.52
N PHE A 111 -10.69 -10.64 -2.15
CA PHE A 111 -10.20 -9.26 -2.04
C PHE A 111 -11.16 -8.26 -2.66
N GLN A 112 -11.77 -8.59 -3.80
CA GLN A 112 -12.77 -7.71 -4.42
C GLN A 112 -13.98 -7.50 -3.53
N GLU A 113 -14.51 -8.56 -2.90
CA GLU A 113 -15.65 -8.44 -1.99
C GLU A 113 -15.24 -7.70 -0.70
N TYR A 114 -14.02 -7.90 -0.21
CA TYR A 114 -13.48 -7.09 0.89
C TYR A 114 -13.43 -5.60 0.52
N THR A 115 -12.81 -5.23 -0.61
CA THR A 115 -12.72 -3.83 -1.06
C THR A 115 -14.12 -3.22 -1.27
N LYS A 116 -15.07 -4.01 -1.78
CA LYS A 116 -16.45 -3.54 -1.98
C LYS A 116 -17.17 -3.22 -0.68
N ASN A 117 -16.89 -3.96 0.38
CA ASN A 117 -17.52 -3.78 1.70
C ASN A 117 -16.74 -2.85 2.62
N ASN A 118 -15.51 -2.47 2.26
CA ASN A 118 -14.65 -1.58 3.03
C ASN A 118 -14.26 -0.38 2.15
N PRO A 119 -14.81 0.82 2.41
CA PRO A 119 -14.57 2.00 1.59
C PRO A 119 -13.09 2.27 1.35
N GLU A 120 -12.74 2.66 0.13
CA GLU A 120 -11.37 3.07 -0.17
C GLU A 120 -11.03 4.36 0.57
N PHE A 121 -9.84 4.38 1.17
CA PHE A 121 -9.34 5.55 1.89
C PHE A 121 -9.32 6.77 0.98
N THR A 122 -10.05 7.80 1.39
CA THR A 122 -10.02 9.12 0.76
C THR A 122 -9.37 10.09 1.73
N PRO A 123 -8.18 10.64 1.40
CA PRO A 123 -7.51 11.62 2.23
C PRO A 123 -8.43 12.79 2.56
N ARG A 124 -8.40 13.25 3.82
CA ARG A 124 -9.20 14.42 4.21
C ARG A 124 -8.66 15.67 3.53
N THR A 125 -9.58 16.60 3.27
CA THR A 125 -9.19 17.96 2.88
C THR A 125 -8.87 18.75 4.13
N PHE A 126 -7.62 19.18 4.27
CA PHE A 126 -7.21 20.07 5.35
C PHE A 126 -7.45 21.53 4.96
N ASP A 127 -7.89 22.33 5.94
CA ASP A 127 -7.82 23.79 5.81
C ASP A 127 -6.36 24.24 5.70
N PHE A 128 -6.08 25.20 4.82
CA PHE A 128 -4.72 25.67 4.55
C PHE A 128 -3.99 26.13 5.82
N LYS A 129 -4.67 26.85 6.72
CA LYS A 129 -4.04 27.33 7.97
C LYS A 129 -3.70 26.17 8.89
N LYS A 130 -4.61 25.19 9.00
CA LYS A 130 -4.38 23.98 9.81
C LYS A 130 -3.23 23.16 9.26
N LEU A 131 -3.18 22.92 7.94
CA LEU A 131 -2.08 22.19 7.32
C LEU A 131 -0.76 22.92 7.50
N HIS A 132 -0.73 24.23 7.29
CA HIS A 132 0.47 25.04 7.51
C HIS A 132 0.95 24.95 8.97
N GLN A 133 0.03 25.00 9.94
CA GLN A 133 0.38 24.85 11.35
C GLN A 133 1.00 23.47 11.65
N LEU A 134 0.40 22.39 11.13
CA LEU A 134 0.93 21.03 11.28
C LEU A 134 2.34 20.91 10.68
N MET A 135 2.51 21.42 9.45
CA MET A 135 3.77 21.35 8.71
C MET A 135 4.86 22.29 9.25
N SER A 136 4.50 23.28 10.08
CA SER A 136 5.46 24.17 10.74
C SER A 136 6.08 23.56 12.00
N SER A 137 5.52 22.45 12.50
CA SER A 137 6.06 21.72 13.64
C SER A 137 7.26 20.87 13.20
N SER A 138 8.35 20.89 13.96
CA SER A 138 9.47 19.97 13.74
C SER A 138 9.19 18.54 14.23
N LEU A 139 8.09 18.33 14.95
CA LEU A 139 7.71 17.05 15.53
C LEU A 139 6.74 16.25 14.65
N ILE A 140 6.17 16.86 13.61
CA ILE A 140 5.14 16.25 12.77
C ILE A 140 5.65 16.21 11.33
N THR A 141 5.69 15.03 10.74
CA THR A 141 6.04 14.81 9.35
C THR A 141 4.80 14.62 8.48
N THR A 142 4.97 14.69 7.15
CA THR A 142 3.90 14.36 6.20
C THR A 142 3.43 12.90 6.34
N ASP A 143 4.34 11.98 6.66
CA ASP A 143 3.99 10.58 6.89
C ASP A 143 3.11 10.47 8.14
N ASP A 144 3.41 11.19 9.22
CA ASP A 144 2.59 11.20 10.44
C ASP A 144 1.16 11.68 10.17
N ILE A 145 1.02 12.79 9.41
CA ILE A 145 -0.28 13.31 9.01
C ILE A 145 -1.06 12.26 8.21
N MET A 146 -0.40 11.60 7.25
CA MET A 146 -1.10 10.67 6.37
C MET A 146 -1.44 9.34 7.02
N ILE A 147 -0.58 8.83 7.90
CA ILE A 147 -0.86 7.63 8.69
C ILE A 147 -1.98 7.92 9.69
N ALA A 148 -1.92 9.04 10.41
CA ALA A 148 -2.98 9.43 11.34
C ALA A 148 -4.35 9.60 10.65
N ASP A 149 -4.37 10.16 9.44
CA ASP A 149 -5.61 10.29 8.64
C ASP A 149 -6.16 8.92 8.21
N ARG A 150 -5.28 8.00 7.80
CA ARG A 150 -5.69 6.62 7.48
C ARG A 150 -6.27 5.88 8.67
N ILE A 151 -5.64 6.00 9.84
CA ILE A 151 -6.14 5.39 11.07
C ILE A 151 -7.50 5.99 11.40
N SER A 152 -7.61 7.33 11.43
CA SER A 152 -8.87 8.06 11.68
C SER A 152 -9.99 7.64 10.73
N PHE A 153 -9.68 7.42 9.45
CA PHE A 153 -10.67 6.94 8.48
C PHE A 153 -11.19 5.53 8.79
N VAL A 154 -10.32 4.62 9.22
CA VAL A 154 -10.68 3.21 9.50
C VAL A 154 -11.35 3.05 10.86
N THR A 155 -10.98 3.86 11.85
CA THR A 155 -11.47 3.76 13.22
C THR A 155 -12.60 4.73 13.53
N GLU A 156 -12.83 5.72 12.68
CA GLU A 156 -13.71 6.87 12.91
C GLU A 156 -13.28 7.76 14.10
N GLU A 157 -12.08 7.54 14.63
CA GLU A 157 -11.50 8.34 15.71
C GLU A 157 -11.08 9.72 15.22
N ASP A 158 -11.02 10.68 16.14
CA ASP A 158 -10.55 12.01 15.79
C ASP A 158 -9.07 12.00 15.36
N PHE A 159 -8.79 12.68 14.26
CA PHE A 159 -7.45 12.77 13.69
C PHE A 159 -6.44 13.43 14.62
N PHE A 160 -6.84 14.50 15.32
CA PHE A 160 -5.91 15.18 16.22
C PHE A 160 -5.64 14.32 17.44
N THR A 161 -6.62 13.55 17.93
CA THR A 161 -6.38 12.55 18.97
C THR A 161 -5.30 11.55 18.56
N ILE A 162 -5.40 10.94 17.36
CA ILE A 162 -4.38 9.99 16.87
C ILE A 162 -3.03 10.67 16.68
N LEU A 163 -3.00 11.86 16.08
CA LEU A 163 -1.76 12.57 15.81
C LEU A 163 -1.06 13.04 17.10
N MET A 164 -1.82 13.45 18.12
CA MET A 164 -1.26 13.88 19.40
C MET A 164 -0.61 12.72 20.15
N ARG A 165 -1.19 11.52 20.12
CA ARG A 165 -0.54 10.31 20.66
C ARG A 165 0.83 10.08 20.04
N LYS A 166 0.95 10.25 18.71
CA LYS A 166 2.24 10.18 18.00
C LYS A 166 3.23 11.25 18.49
N VAL A 167 2.78 12.48 18.66
CA VAL A 167 3.59 13.60 19.18
C VAL A 167 4.04 13.37 20.63
N GLU A 168 3.21 12.71 21.44
CA GLU A 168 3.49 12.34 22.83
C GLU A 168 4.47 11.15 22.96
N GLY A 169 4.85 10.54 21.83
CA GLY A 169 5.92 9.54 21.76
C GLY A 169 5.44 8.12 21.46
N GLU A 170 4.14 7.91 21.26
CA GLU A 170 3.63 6.59 20.88
C GLU A 170 3.96 6.26 19.42
N SER A 171 4.27 4.99 19.15
CA SER A 171 4.48 4.50 17.78
C SER A 171 3.15 4.23 17.09
N PHE A 172 3.07 4.38 15.76
CA PHE A 172 1.88 3.97 15.03
C PHE A 172 1.63 2.47 15.15
N LYS A 173 2.68 1.66 15.29
CA LYS A 173 2.57 0.24 15.63
C LYS A 173 1.73 0.01 16.90
N THR A 174 2.00 0.78 17.96
CA THR A 174 1.27 0.71 19.24
C THR A 174 -0.17 1.19 19.09
N ILE A 175 -0.36 2.35 18.46
CA ILE A 175 -1.69 2.92 18.22
C ILE A 175 -2.56 1.93 17.42
N ASN A 176 -2.02 1.36 16.34
CA ASN A 176 -2.73 0.39 15.51
C ASN A 176 -3.03 -0.92 16.24
N GLU A 177 -2.16 -1.37 17.14
CA GLU A 177 -2.40 -2.57 17.95
C GLU A 177 -3.67 -2.45 18.81
N GLU A 178 -3.88 -1.28 19.42
CA GLU A 178 -5.06 -1.00 20.24
C GLU A 178 -6.35 -0.99 19.41
N TYR A 179 -6.28 -0.48 18.19
CA TYR A 179 -7.41 -0.49 17.24
C TYR A 179 -7.53 -1.79 16.44
N GLU A 180 -6.71 -2.79 16.76
CA GLU A 180 -6.61 -4.08 16.07
C GLU A 180 -6.30 -3.97 14.57
N ILE A 181 -5.67 -2.89 14.14
CA ILE A 181 -5.21 -2.65 12.77
C ILE A 181 -3.88 -3.38 12.55
N LEU A 182 -3.80 -4.14 11.46
CA LEU A 182 -2.62 -4.97 11.17
C LEU A 182 -1.37 -4.17 10.77
N ASN A 183 -1.56 -3.00 10.15
CA ASN A 183 -0.44 -2.19 9.68
C ASN A 183 0.44 -1.75 10.85
N SER A 184 1.75 -1.96 10.76
CA SER A 184 2.72 -1.51 11.77
C SER A 184 3.78 -0.55 11.20
N GLN A 185 3.53 0.03 10.03
CA GLN A 185 4.51 0.88 9.36
C GLN A 185 4.53 2.26 10.00
N GLU A 186 5.74 2.75 10.32
CA GLU A 186 5.95 4.10 10.83
C GLU A 186 6.14 5.15 9.71
N THR A 187 6.35 4.69 8.48
CA THR A 187 6.59 5.54 7.32
C THR A 187 5.88 4.99 6.09
N LEU A 188 5.55 5.88 5.16
CA LEU A 188 4.89 5.49 3.93
C LEU A 188 5.90 5.06 2.86
N LEU A 189 5.49 4.12 2.02
CA LEU A 189 6.27 3.72 0.85
C LEU A 189 6.44 4.92 -0.09
N LYS A 190 7.69 5.33 -0.32
CA LYS A 190 8.04 6.41 -1.24
C LYS A 190 8.66 5.82 -2.49
N ILE A 191 8.07 6.16 -3.63
CA ILE A 191 8.60 5.78 -4.94
C ILE A 191 9.04 7.02 -5.69
N GLN A 192 10.18 6.92 -6.37
CA GLN A 192 10.64 7.93 -7.29
C GLN A 192 10.32 7.46 -8.71
N ILE A 193 9.51 8.24 -9.41
CA ILE A 193 9.18 8.01 -10.81
C ILE A 193 9.45 9.32 -11.55
N THR A 194 10.23 9.28 -12.62
CA THR A 194 10.48 10.47 -13.44
C THR A 194 9.38 10.67 -14.48
N ASN A 195 9.22 11.91 -14.95
CA ASN A 195 8.26 12.23 -16.01
C ASN A 195 8.57 11.47 -17.32
N GLU A 196 9.85 11.22 -17.61
CA GLU A 196 10.29 10.46 -18.78
C GLU A 196 9.84 9.00 -18.68
N GLN A 197 9.94 8.39 -17.49
CA GLN A 197 9.45 7.03 -17.24
C GLN A 197 7.93 6.95 -17.43
N ILE A 198 7.19 7.91 -16.85
CA ILE A 198 5.73 7.99 -17.01
C ILE A 198 5.37 8.12 -18.49
N ALA A 199 5.96 9.08 -19.20
CA ALA A 199 5.68 9.33 -20.60
C ALA A 199 6.02 8.12 -21.49
N TYR A 200 7.12 7.41 -21.20
CA TYR A 200 7.49 6.20 -21.92
C TYR A 200 6.42 5.11 -21.81
N TYR A 201 5.94 4.81 -20.61
CA TYR A 201 4.94 3.75 -20.41
C TYR A 201 3.56 4.12 -20.94
N ILE A 202 3.13 5.37 -20.78
CA ILE A 202 1.89 5.89 -21.38
C ILE A 202 1.92 5.68 -22.90
N LYS A 203 3.00 6.15 -23.57
CA LYS A 203 3.12 6.06 -25.03
C LYS A 203 3.21 4.61 -25.52
N LYS A 204 3.97 3.76 -24.83
CA LYS A 204 4.23 2.39 -25.28
C LYS A 204 3.05 1.43 -25.06
N TYR A 205 2.32 1.61 -23.96
CA TYR A 205 1.27 0.66 -23.55
C TYR A 205 -0.14 1.25 -23.60
N SER A 206 -0.30 2.52 -24.01
CA SER A 206 -1.60 3.18 -24.13
C SER A 206 -2.43 3.17 -22.85
N ILE A 207 -1.76 3.28 -21.70
CA ILE A 207 -2.37 3.38 -20.36
C ILE A 207 -2.27 4.82 -19.85
N ASN A 208 -3.07 5.17 -18.85
CA ASN A 208 -3.05 6.51 -18.27
C ASN A 208 -1.95 6.66 -17.19
N GLN A 209 -1.72 7.90 -16.74
CA GLN A 209 -0.70 8.21 -15.74
C GLN A 209 -0.96 7.50 -14.41
N ASP A 210 -2.20 7.46 -13.94
CA ASP A 210 -2.55 6.84 -12.65
C ASP A 210 -2.24 5.34 -12.66
N GLN A 211 -2.55 4.66 -13.77
CA GLN A 211 -2.21 3.26 -13.98
C GLN A 211 -0.71 3.00 -14.00
N VAL A 212 0.09 3.92 -14.57
CA VAL A 212 1.56 3.82 -14.51
C VAL A 212 2.04 3.97 -13.07
N ILE A 213 1.55 4.99 -12.35
CA ILE A 213 1.94 5.23 -10.96
C ILE A 213 1.57 4.02 -10.08
N GLU A 214 0.34 3.53 -10.19
CA GLU A 214 -0.14 2.34 -9.48
C GLU A 214 0.75 1.13 -9.75
N ALA A 215 1.14 0.91 -11.02
CA ALA A 215 2.03 -0.18 -11.38
C ALA A 215 3.39 -0.07 -10.69
N PHE A 216 3.96 1.13 -10.60
CA PHE A 216 5.22 1.37 -9.89
C PHE A 216 5.07 1.21 -8.37
N VAL A 217 3.95 1.65 -7.78
CA VAL A 217 3.65 1.44 -6.35
C VAL A 217 3.60 -0.06 -6.04
N LEU A 218 2.81 -0.83 -6.78
CA LEU A 218 2.67 -2.27 -6.58
C LEU A 218 4.00 -2.99 -6.84
N ALA A 219 4.72 -2.58 -7.88
CA ALA A 219 6.03 -3.14 -8.20
C ALA A 219 7.04 -2.94 -7.07
N ASN A 220 7.15 -1.72 -6.54
CA ASN A 220 8.05 -1.43 -5.45
C ASN A 220 7.63 -2.14 -4.15
N LYS A 221 6.33 -2.15 -3.85
CA LYS A 221 5.76 -2.85 -2.67
C LYS A 221 6.11 -4.32 -2.63
N PHE A 222 6.01 -5.01 -3.77
CA PHE A 222 6.22 -6.45 -3.86
C PHE A 222 7.60 -6.84 -4.38
N ASN A 223 8.49 -5.86 -4.56
CA ASN A 223 9.80 -6.06 -5.15
C ASN A 223 9.75 -6.80 -6.50
N VAL A 224 8.80 -6.42 -7.36
CA VAL A 224 8.65 -6.91 -8.74
C VAL A 224 8.93 -5.81 -9.73
N LYS A 225 9.07 -6.15 -11.03
CA LYS A 225 9.36 -5.15 -12.06
C LYS A 225 8.09 -4.38 -12.43
N PRO A 226 8.12 -3.03 -12.60
CA PRO A 226 6.96 -2.26 -13.05
C PRO A 226 6.34 -2.79 -14.33
N LEU A 227 7.18 -3.27 -15.27
CA LEU A 227 6.71 -3.86 -16.53
C LEU A 227 5.83 -5.11 -16.32
N GLU A 228 6.07 -5.91 -15.29
CA GLU A 228 5.23 -7.08 -15.01
C GLU A 228 3.82 -6.66 -14.61
N VAL A 229 3.70 -5.64 -13.75
CA VAL A 229 2.42 -5.09 -13.33
C VAL A 229 1.71 -4.38 -14.48
N ILE A 230 2.43 -3.58 -15.27
CA ILE A 230 1.89 -2.88 -16.44
C ILE A 230 1.26 -3.87 -17.44
N LYS A 231 1.91 -5.02 -17.67
CA LYS A 231 1.34 -6.06 -18.55
C LYS A 231 0.00 -6.59 -18.02
N MET A 232 -0.13 -6.78 -16.71
CA MET A 232 -1.40 -7.21 -16.09
C MET A 232 -2.48 -6.15 -16.26
N ILE A 233 -2.15 -4.87 -16.05
CA ILE A 233 -3.08 -3.75 -16.31
C ILE A 233 -3.53 -3.72 -17.78
N CYS A 234 -2.60 -3.90 -18.73
CA CYS A 234 -2.92 -3.95 -20.16
C CYS A 234 -3.83 -5.13 -20.53
N ASN A 235 -3.80 -6.21 -19.76
CA ASN A 235 -4.69 -7.35 -19.93
C ASN A 235 -6.09 -7.11 -19.34
N GLY A 236 -6.34 -5.95 -18.75
CA GLY A 236 -7.60 -5.61 -18.08
C GLY A 236 -7.75 -6.24 -16.70
N ASP A 237 -6.65 -6.66 -16.06
CA ASP A 237 -6.71 -7.17 -14.69
C ASP A 237 -7.05 -6.03 -13.72
N THR A 238 -7.95 -6.31 -12.77
CA THR A 238 -8.29 -5.37 -11.69
C THR A 238 -7.15 -5.28 -10.67
N HIS A 239 -7.14 -4.21 -9.88
CA HIS A 239 -6.20 -4.04 -8.77
C HIS A 239 -6.13 -5.29 -7.87
N GLU A 240 -7.28 -5.80 -7.42
CA GLU A 240 -7.35 -6.98 -6.55
C GLU A 240 -6.83 -8.26 -7.23
N LYS A 241 -7.06 -8.40 -8.53
CA LYS A 241 -6.55 -9.54 -9.30
C LYS A 241 -5.03 -9.48 -9.42
N ILE A 242 -4.48 -8.30 -9.71
CA ILE A 242 -3.03 -8.06 -9.75
C ILE A 242 -2.42 -8.36 -8.38
N TYR A 243 -3.00 -7.81 -7.32
CA TYR A 243 -2.53 -7.99 -5.93
C TYR A 243 -2.53 -9.48 -5.55
N ALA A 244 -3.64 -10.18 -5.78
CA ALA A 244 -3.77 -11.61 -5.51
C ALA A 244 -2.73 -12.44 -6.29
N ASN A 245 -2.56 -12.18 -7.59
CA ASN A 245 -1.61 -12.90 -8.42
C ASN A 245 -0.16 -12.74 -7.93
N ILE A 246 0.23 -11.51 -7.56
CA ILE A 246 1.57 -11.23 -7.05
C ILE A 246 1.79 -11.94 -5.72
N LEU A 247 0.84 -11.81 -4.78
CA LEU A 247 0.95 -12.45 -3.47
C LEU A 247 0.99 -13.98 -3.57
N GLN A 248 0.15 -14.59 -4.41
CA GLN A 248 0.20 -16.02 -4.65
C GLN A 248 1.54 -16.45 -5.21
N LYS A 249 2.16 -15.68 -6.10
CA LYS A 249 3.49 -15.98 -6.65
C LYS A 249 4.60 -15.82 -5.61
N LEU A 250 4.43 -14.91 -4.63
CA LEU A 250 5.38 -14.70 -3.54
C LEU A 250 5.33 -15.82 -2.48
N TYR A 251 4.13 -16.32 -2.17
CA TYR A 251 3.93 -17.24 -1.04
C TYR A 251 3.65 -18.71 -1.44
N ASN A 252 3.37 -19.03 -2.70
CA ASN A 252 3.19 -20.40 -3.22
C ASN A 252 4.31 -20.86 -4.16
#